data_AF-A0A519SQA5-F1
#
_entry.id   AF-A0A519SQA5-F1
#
_cell.length_a   1.000
_cell.length_b   1.000
_cell.length_c   1.000
_cell.angle_alpha   90.00
_cell.angle_beta   90.00
_cell.angle_gamma   90.00
#
_symmetry.space_group_name_H-M   'P 1'
#
loop_
_entity.id
_entity.type
_entity.pdbx_description
1 polymer ?
#
loop_
_entity_poly.entity_id
_entity_poly.type
_entity_poly.pdbx_seq_one_letter_code
_entity_poly.pdbx_strand_id
1 'polypeptide(L)'
;MREARFIKQNTEKWQAMEQEPTTDPDRLTERFIELTDDLAYARTFYPNARITQYLNELAGRQHRGLMQTKRSDLNRFVHFWQYELPLLFRQTHPLLAVATAIFLLAGVLGWVSAKHDDTFIRLILGDGYVNMTLENIKKGNPLGVYGEGDQGTMFFQITLNNIMIAFRTFIFGLLASFGTVAMLFYNGV
;
A
#
# COMPACT_ATOMS: atom_id res chain seq x y z
N MET A 1 -9.50 25.56 47.35
CA MET A 1 -10.80 26.24 47.10
C MET A 1 -11.92 25.43 47.77
N ARG A 2 -13.09 25.99 48.10
CA ARG A 2 -14.28 25.20 48.50
C ARG A 2 -15.02 24.70 47.25
N GLU A 3 -15.64 23.52 47.33
CA GLU A 3 -16.34 22.88 46.19
C GLU A 3 -17.35 23.82 45.52
N ALA A 4 -18.21 24.48 46.30
CA ALA A 4 -19.22 25.40 45.77
C ALA A 4 -18.61 26.58 44.97
N ARG A 5 -17.42 27.06 45.37
CA ARG A 5 -16.72 28.14 44.64
C ARG A 5 -16.09 27.61 43.35
N PHE A 6 -15.55 26.39 43.37
CA PHE A 6 -15.00 25.73 42.19
C PHE A 6 -16.08 25.49 41.13
N ILE A 7 -17.25 24.98 41.56
CA ILE A 7 -18.41 24.80 40.70
C ILE A 7 -18.83 26.14 40.11
N LYS A 8 -19.06 27.16 40.95
CA LYS A 8 -19.55 28.47 40.50
C LYS A 8 -18.64 29.13 39.46
N GLN A 9 -17.32 28.98 39.59
CA GLN A 9 -16.36 29.59 38.68
C GLN A 9 -16.27 28.91 37.31
N ASN A 10 -16.49 27.59 37.24
CA ASN A 10 -16.28 26.83 36.02
C ASN A 10 -17.57 26.36 35.33
N THR A 11 -18.75 26.53 35.96
CA THR A 11 -20.03 26.06 35.41
C THR A 11 -20.33 26.60 34.02
N GLU A 12 -20.11 27.91 33.79
CA GLU A 12 -20.38 28.55 32.50
C GLU A 12 -19.51 27.96 31.38
N LYS A 13 -18.23 27.70 31.69
CA LYS A 13 -17.28 27.04 30.78
C LYS A 13 -17.73 25.62 30.42
N TRP A 14 -18.11 24.82 31.41
CA TRP A 14 -18.55 23.43 31.15
C TRP A 14 -19.86 23.39 30.34
N GLN A 15 -20.78 24.30 30.62
CA GLN A 15 -22.01 24.44 29.83
C GLN A 15 -21.73 24.85 28.39
N ALA A 16 -20.81 25.78 28.15
CA ALA A 16 -20.41 26.18 26.80
C ALA A 16 -19.80 25.01 26.01
N MET A 17 -18.94 24.19 26.66
CA MET A 17 -18.37 22.99 26.05
C MET A 17 -19.43 21.94 25.66
N GLU A 18 -20.54 21.89 26.39
CA GLU A 18 -21.64 20.95 26.17
C GLU A 18 -22.65 21.43 25.13
N GLN A 19 -22.95 22.73 25.10
CA GLN A 19 -23.94 23.34 24.20
C GLN A 19 -23.38 23.67 22.82
N GLU A 20 -22.08 23.97 22.72
CA GLU A 20 -21.43 24.35 21.47
C GLU A 20 -20.40 23.29 21.04
N PRO A 21 -20.81 22.13 20.52
CA PRO A 21 -19.86 21.17 19.96
C PRO A 21 -19.12 21.80 18.77
N THR A 22 -17.79 21.79 18.82
CA THR A 22 -16.91 22.27 17.75
C THR A 22 -16.35 21.09 16.96
N THR A 23 -16.23 21.23 15.64
CA THR A 23 -15.58 20.25 14.76
C THR A 23 -14.14 20.62 14.41
N ASP A 24 -13.70 21.81 14.83
CA ASP A 24 -12.32 22.26 14.71
C ASP A 24 -11.40 21.47 15.66
N PRO A 25 -10.42 20.69 15.14
CA PRO A 25 -9.54 19.84 15.93
C PRO A 25 -8.73 20.60 16.99
N ASP A 26 -8.28 21.81 16.68
CA ASP A 26 -7.44 22.59 17.59
C ASP A 26 -8.26 23.04 18.80
N ARG A 27 -9.46 23.60 18.55
CA ARG A 27 -10.41 23.97 19.61
C ARG A 27 -10.93 22.77 20.41
N LEU A 28 -11.13 21.61 19.77
CA LEU A 28 -11.50 20.40 20.48
C LEU A 28 -10.40 19.96 21.45
N THR A 29 -9.14 20.05 21.02
CA THR A 29 -7.98 19.68 21.83
C THR A 29 -7.79 20.62 23.00
N GLU A 30 -7.87 21.94 22.77
CA GLU A 30 -7.80 22.96 23.84
C GLU A 30 -8.88 22.74 24.91
N ARG A 31 -10.15 22.60 24.49
CA ARG A 31 -11.26 22.36 25.41
C ARG A 31 -11.12 21.04 26.17
N PHE A 32 -10.57 20.00 25.53
CA PHE A 32 -10.33 18.73 26.18
C PHE A 32 -9.25 18.82 27.25
N ILE A 33 -8.13 19.51 26.97
CA ILE A 33 -7.05 19.75 27.95
C ILE A 33 -7.61 20.47 29.17
N GLU A 34 -8.31 21.60 28.98
CA GLU A 34 -8.90 22.36 30.08
C GLU A 34 -9.89 21.54 30.92
N LEU A 35 -10.72 20.74 30.27
CA LEU A 35 -11.69 19.88 30.94
C LEU A 35 -11.02 18.76 31.74
N THR A 36 -9.92 18.19 31.23
CA THR A 36 -9.14 17.18 31.95
C THR A 36 -8.39 17.77 33.14
N ASP A 37 -7.94 19.02 33.07
CA ASP A 37 -7.32 19.72 34.19
C ASP A 37 -8.34 19.94 35.33
N ASP A 38 -9.55 20.41 34.99
CA ASP A 38 -10.63 20.56 35.96
C ASP A 38 -11.04 19.22 36.58
N LEU A 39 -11.09 18.16 35.79
CA LEU A 39 -11.37 16.81 36.26
C LEU A 39 -10.26 16.30 37.20
N ALA A 40 -8.99 16.54 36.89
CA ALA A 40 -7.87 16.17 37.74
C ALA A 40 -7.92 16.91 39.09
N TYR A 41 -8.23 18.20 39.07
CA TYR A 41 -8.46 18.98 40.28
C TYR A 41 -9.64 18.41 41.09
N ALA A 42 -10.79 18.17 40.45
CA ALA A 42 -11.98 17.63 41.10
C ALA A 42 -11.76 16.23 41.70
N ARG A 43 -11.03 15.34 41.02
CA ARG A 43 -10.63 14.03 41.55
C ARG A 43 -9.74 14.13 42.79
N THR A 44 -8.84 15.12 42.83
CA THR A 44 -7.90 15.31 43.94
C THR A 44 -8.60 15.85 45.18
N PHE A 45 -9.45 16.88 45.03
CA PHE A 45 -10.03 17.60 46.16
C PHE A 45 -11.46 17.17 46.52
N TYR A 46 -12.21 16.61 45.57
CA TYR A 46 -13.62 16.23 45.72
C TYR A 46 -13.93 14.85 45.10
N PRO A 47 -13.18 13.78 45.45
CA PRO A 47 -13.26 12.49 44.76
C PRO A 47 -14.66 11.86 44.73
N ASN A 48 -15.44 12.05 45.79
CA ASN A 48 -16.79 11.47 45.95
C ASN A 48 -17.92 12.44 45.57
N ALA A 49 -17.60 13.63 45.06
CA ALA A 49 -18.60 14.63 44.71
C ALA A 49 -19.25 14.34 43.35
N ARG A 50 -20.52 14.73 43.22
CA ARG A 50 -21.28 14.58 41.97
C ARG A 50 -20.66 15.33 40.80
N ILE A 51 -19.94 16.42 41.10
CA ILE A 51 -19.24 17.20 40.07
C ILE A 51 -18.11 16.40 39.42
N THR A 52 -17.38 15.59 40.19
CA THR A 52 -16.29 14.77 39.67
C THR A 52 -16.82 13.71 38.70
N GLN A 53 -17.99 13.14 38.99
CA GLN A 53 -18.68 12.22 38.07
C GLN A 53 -19.13 12.95 36.79
N TYR A 54 -19.74 14.13 36.92
CA TYR A 54 -20.17 14.95 35.77
C TYR A 54 -19.00 15.29 34.83
N LEU A 55 -17.88 15.78 35.37
CA LEU A 55 -16.69 16.11 34.58
C LEU A 55 -16.08 14.88 33.90
N ASN A 56 -16.12 13.73 34.57
CA ASN A 56 -15.64 12.46 34.00
C ASN A 56 -16.47 12.03 32.79
N GLU A 57 -17.80 12.15 32.89
CA GLU A 57 -18.69 11.86 31.76
C GLU A 57 -18.50 12.84 30.60
N LEU A 58 -18.37 14.13 30.89
CA LEU A 58 -18.15 15.17 29.88
C LEU A 58 -16.82 14.95 29.16
N ALA A 59 -15.74 14.64 29.89
CA ALA A 59 -14.44 14.32 29.30
C ALA A 59 -14.51 13.06 28.43
N GLY A 60 -15.23 12.03 28.89
CA GLY A 60 -15.47 10.81 28.11
C GLY A 60 -16.24 11.08 26.81
N ARG A 61 -17.21 12.00 26.80
CA ARG A 61 -17.92 12.43 25.58
C ARG A 61 -16.98 13.15 24.62
N GLN A 62 -16.20 14.12 25.10
CA GLN A 62 -15.24 14.88 24.28
C GLN A 62 -14.14 13.98 23.69
N HIS A 63 -13.59 13.06 24.48
CA HIS A 63 -12.59 12.10 24.01
C HIS A 63 -13.10 11.22 22.86
N ARG A 64 -14.37 10.80 22.90
CA ARG A 64 -14.98 10.06 21.78
C ARG A 64 -15.13 10.91 20.52
N GLY A 65 -15.33 12.22 20.65
CA GLY A 65 -15.33 13.15 19.51
C GLY A 65 -13.94 13.29 18.88
N LEU A 66 -12.90 13.42 19.71
CA LEU A 66 -11.50 13.46 19.27
C LEU A 66 -11.05 12.15 18.58
N MET A 67 -11.47 11.02 19.14
CA MET A 67 -11.12 9.68 18.63
C MET A 67 -12.03 9.19 17.50
N GLN A 68 -13.03 9.96 17.07
CA GLN A 68 -13.72 9.67 15.82
C GLN A 68 -12.75 9.94 14.66
N THR A 69 -12.04 8.89 14.25
CA THR A 69 -11.30 8.83 13.00
C THR A 69 -12.19 9.40 11.90
N LYS A 70 -11.72 10.45 11.20
CA LYS A 70 -12.37 10.98 9.99
C LYS A 70 -12.80 9.77 9.17
N ARG A 71 -14.12 9.60 8.96
CA ARG A 71 -14.62 8.60 8.00
C ARG A 71 -13.83 8.85 6.72
N SER A 72 -13.10 7.83 6.24
CA SER A 72 -12.38 7.96 4.99
C SER A 72 -13.46 8.03 3.91
N ASP A 73 -13.86 9.26 3.59
CA ASP A 73 -14.83 9.53 2.54
C ASP A 73 -14.32 8.90 1.23
N LEU A 74 -15.22 8.59 0.32
CA LEU A 74 -14.94 8.14 -1.07
C LEU A 74 -13.78 8.90 -1.74
N ASN A 75 -13.51 10.12 -1.28
CA ASN A 75 -12.34 10.94 -1.61
C ASN A 75 -10.98 10.23 -1.39
N ARG A 76 -10.82 9.32 -0.41
CA ARG A 76 -9.55 8.61 -0.17
C ARG A 76 -9.20 7.64 -1.30
N PHE A 77 -10.20 6.91 -1.83
CA PHE A 77 -9.99 6.00 -2.95
C PHE A 77 -9.58 6.77 -4.21
N VAL A 78 -10.30 7.84 -4.54
CA VAL A 78 -9.97 8.71 -5.68
C VAL A 78 -8.60 9.36 -5.48
N HIS A 79 -8.30 9.86 -4.29
CA HIS A 79 -7.01 10.47 -3.98
C HIS A 79 -5.84 9.49 -4.12
N PHE A 80 -6.02 8.24 -3.69
CA PHE A 80 -5.00 7.21 -3.87
C PHE A 80 -4.66 6.99 -5.34
N TRP A 81 -5.68 6.80 -6.19
CA TRP A 81 -5.48 6.55 -7.62
C TRP A 81 -5.01 7.76 -8.40
N GLN A 82 -5.46 8.97 -8.03
CA GLN A 82 -5.14 10.20 -8.75
C GLN A 82 -3.79 10.81 -8.35
N TYR A 83 -3.38 10.67 -7.09
CA TYR A 83 -2.20 11.35 -6.56
C TYR A 83 -1.16 10.38 -6.01
N GLU A 84 -1.53 9.48 -5.10
CA GLU A 84 -0.55 8.66 -4.37
C GLU A 84 0.12 7.63 -5.27
N LEU A 85 -0.67 6.85 -6.02
CA LEU A 85 -0.13 5.82 -6.90
C LEU A 85 0.70 6.42 -8.05
N PRO A 86 0.27 7.48 -8.76
CA PRO A 86 1.09 8.13 -9.76
C PRO A 86 2.37 8.75 -9.18
N LEU A 87 2.30 9.35 -7.99
CA LEU A 87 3.48 9.91 -7.33
C LEU A 87 4.47 8.82 -6.92
N LEU A 88 3.98 7.70 -6.36
CA LEU A 88 4.78 6.54 -6.02
C LEU A 88 5.45 5.96 -7.26
N PHE A 89 4.70 5.81 -8.35
CA PHE A 89 5.23 5.37 -9.63
C PHE A 89 6.31 6.34 -10.13
N ARG A 90 6.09 7.66 -10.02
CA ARG A 90 7.06 8.69 -10.39
C ARG A 90 8.39 8.53 -9.62
N GLN A 91 8.32 8.22 -8.33
CA GLN A 91 9.48 8.02 -7.47
C GLN A 91 10.25 6.73 -7.81
N THR A 92 9.59 5.71 -8.35
CA THR A 92 10.23 4.43 -8.70
C THR A 92 10.78 4.36 -10.12
N HIS A 93 10.58 5.38 -10.97
CA HIS A 93 11.15 5.40 -12.34
C HIS A 93 12.64 5.08 -12.43
N PRO A 94 13.53 5.58 -11.54
CA PRO A 94 14.94 5.23 -11.64
C PRO A 94 15.17 3.73 -11.48
N LEU A 95 14.46 3.09 -10.54
CA LEU A 95 14.55 1.64 -10.32
C LEU A 95 13.95 0.85 -11.49
N LEU A 96 12.82 1.31 -12.03
CA LEU A 96 12.23 0.73 -13.24
C LEU A 96 13.19 0.84 -14.44
N ALA A 97 13.84 2.00 -14.62
CA ALA A 97 14.80 2.22 -15.68
C ALA A 97 16.01 1.28 -15.55
N VAL A 98 16.52 1.05 -14.34
CA VAL A 98 17.59 0.07 -14.09
C VAL A 98 17.13 -1.35 -14.43
N ALA A 99 15.93 -1.75 -13.98
CA ALA A 99 15.38 -3.07 -14.30
C ALA A 99 15.19 -3.26 -15.81
N THR A 100 14.64 -2.25 -16.50
CA THR A 100 14.49 -2.24 -17.96
C THR A 100 15.84 -2.30 -18.66
N ALA A 101 16.85 -1.57 -18.18
CA ALA A 101 18.19 -1.60 -18.77
C ALA A 101 18.83 -2.99 -18.66
N ILE A 102 18.73 -3.63 -17.49
CA ILE A 102 19.23 -5.00 -17.28
C ILE A 102 18.51 -5.98 -18.20
N PHE A 103 17.18 -5.90 -18.26
CA PHE A 103 16.36 -6.77 -19.10
C PHE A 103 16.68 -6.59 -20.59
N LEU A 104 16.78 -5.35 -21.08
CA LEU A 104 17.14 -5.07 -22.47
C LEU A 104 18.57 -5.51 -22.80
N LEU A 105 19.51 -5.30 -21.88
CA LEU A 105 20.89 -5.76 -22.05
C LEU A 105 20.94 -7.28 -22.16
N ALA A 106 20.18 -7.99 -21.33
CA ALA A 106 20.05 -9.45 -21.42
C ALA A 106 19.49 -9.87 -22.80
N GLY A 107 18.43 -9.22 -23.28
CA GLY A 107 17.86 -9.50 -24.61
C GLY A 107 18.82 -9.20 -25.77
N VAL A 108 19.61 -8.12 -25.69
CA VAL A 108 20.65 -7.84 -26.68
C VAL A 108 21.73 -8.91 -26.65
N LEU A 109 22.18 -9.34 -25.48
CA LEU A 109 23.15 -10.43 -25.35
C LEU A 109 22.59 -11.76 -25.86
N GLY A 110 21.33 -12.07 -25.57
CA GLY A 110 20.63 -13.24 -26.09
C GLY A 110 20.56 -13.21 -27.61
N TRP A 111 20.17 -12.08 -28.20
CA TRP A 111 20.12 -11.89 -29.65
C TRP A 111 21.50 -12.03 -30.31
N VAL A 112 22.52 -11.38 -29.76
CA VAL A 112 23.89 -11.48 -30.28
C VAL A 112 24.40 -12.92 -30.18
N SER A 113 24.11 -13.62 -29.09
CA SER A 113 24.51 -15.01 -28.89
C SER A 113 23.82 -15.93 -29.90
N ALA A 114 22.50 -15.81 -30.05
CA ALA A 114 21.71 -16.57 -31.02
C ALA A 114 22.13 -16.32 -32.47
N LYS A 115 22.67 -15.14 -32.78
CA LYS A 115 23.18 -14.82 -34.13
C LYS A 115 24.50 -15.52 -34.46
N HIS A 116 25.35 -15.79 -33.46
CA HIS A 116 26.69 -16.33 -33.68
C HIS A 116 26.82 -17.81 -33.31
N ASP A 117 25.86 -18.36 -32.56
CA ASP A 117 25.83 -19.76 -32.14
C ASP A 117 24.41 -20.33 -32.23
N ASP A 118 24.17 -21.19 -33.23
CA ASP A 118 22.88 -21.86 -33.45
C ASP A 118 22.50 -22.81 -32.31
N THR A 119 23.48 -23.26 -31.50
CA THR A 119 23.22 -24.11 -30.33
C THR A 119 22.69 -23.32 -29.14
N PHE A 120 22.91 -22.00 -29.11
CA PHE A 120 22.45 -21.12 -28.03
C PHE A 120 20.93 -21.16 -27.86
N ILE A 121 20.18 -21.18 -28.96
CA ILE A 121 18.71 -21.23 -28.92
C ILE A 121 18.23 -22.51 -28.21
N ARG A 122 18.89 -23.64 -28.50
CA ARG A 122 18.58 -24.93 -27.85
C ARG A 122 19.04 -24.98 -26.40
N LEU A 123 20.13 -24.29 -26.05
CA LEU A 123 20.60 -24.17 -24.67
C LEU A 123 19.58 -23.42 -23.80
N ILE A 124 19.00 -22.34 -24.31
CA ILE A 124 18.05 -21.51 -23.55
C ILE A 124 16.63 -22.10 -23.57
N LEU A 125 16.12 -22.46 -24.74
CA LEU A 125 14.72 -22.91 -24.91
C LEU A 125 14.54 -24.42 -24.74
N GLY A 126 15.62 -25.19 -24.82
CA GLY A 126 15.60 -26.65 -24.79
C GLY A 126 15.25 -27.28 -26.14
N ASP A 127 15.75 -28.50 -26.36
CA ASP A 127 15.51 -29.26 -27.60
C ASP A 127 14.02 -29.51 -27.87
N GLY A 128 13.24 -29.76 -26.82
CA GLY A 128 11.80 -30.01 -26.94
C GLY A 128 11.05 -28.84 -27.58
N TYR A 129 11.27 -27.62 -27.09
CA TYR A 129 10.61 -26.42 -27.61
C TYR A 129 11.04 -26.11 -29.05
N VAL A 130 12.33 -26.25 -29.35
CA VAL A 130 12.86 -26.01 -30.70
C VAL A 130 12.33 -27.05 -31.69
N ASN A 131 12.32 -28.32 -31.33
CA ASN A 131 11.83 -29.39 -32.21
C ASN A 131 10.33 -29.25 -32.49
N MET A 132 9.53 -28.97 -31.45
CA MET A 132 8.10 -28.66 -31.60
C MET A 132 7.88 -27.49 -32.57
N THR A 133 8.64 -26.40 -32.42
CA THR A 133 8.54 -25.23 -33.29
C THR A 133 8.92 -25.57 -34.75
N LEU A 134 9.96 -26.36 -34.96
CA LEU A 134 10.35 -26.82 -36.30
C LEU A 134 9.28 -27.73 -36.93
N GLU A 135 8.62 -28.59 -36.16
CA GLU A 135 7.49 -29.39 -36.65
C GLU A 135 6.28 -28.52 -37.02
N ASN A 136 5.98 -27.52 -36.22
CA ASN A 136 4.92 -26.54 -36.47
C ASN A 136 5.18 -25.77 -37.77
N ILE A 137 6.42 -25.32 -37.99
CA ILE A 137 6.85 -24.68 -39.25
C ILE A 137 6.66 -25.64 -40.44
N LYS A 138 7.06 -26.91 -40.32
CA LYS A 138 6.87 -27.92 -41.38
C LYS A 138 5.40 -28.16 -41.71
N LYS A 139 4.50 -28.04 -40.72
CA LYS A 139 3.04 -28.14 -40.88
C LYS A 139 2.41 -26.87 -41.45
N GLY A 140 3.20 -25.83 -41.75
CA GLY A 140 2.70 -24.55 -42.25
C GLY A 140 2.07 -23.65 -41.18
N ASN A 141 2.25 -23.97 -39.89
CA ASN A 141 1.75 -23.18 -38.77
C ASN A 141 2.89 -22.79 -37.81
N PRO A 142 3.75 -21.81 -38.16
CA PRO A 142 4.89 -21.41 -37.32
C PRO A 142 4.51 -20.97 -35.90
N LEU A 143 3.28 -20.49 -35.69
CA LEU A 143 2.77 -20.02 -34.40
C LEU A 143 1.88 -21.04 -33.70
N GLY A 144 1.94 -22.32 -34.11
CA GLY A 144 1.12 -23.39 -33.55
C GLY A 144 1.24 -23.59 -32.04
N VAL A 145 2.34 -23.13 -31.43
CA VAL A 145 2.54 -23.12 -29.97
C VAL A 145 1.52 -22.25 -29.22
N TYR A 146 0.91 -21.26 -29.89
CA TYR A 146 -0.07 -20.34 -29.30
C TYR A 146 -1.52 -20.60 -29.76
N GLY A 147 -1.72 -21.56 -30.68
CA GLY A 147 -2.96 -21.63 -31.48
C GLY A 147 -4.03 -22.62 -31.01
N GLU A 148 -3.78 -23.41 -29.96
CA GLU A 148 -4.63 -24.57 -29.63
C GLU A 148 -5.58 -24.35 -28.43
N GLY A 149 -5.46 -23.23 -27.70
CA GLY A 149 -6.24 -22.96 -26.48
C GLY A 149 -7.39 -21.96 -26.65
N ASP A 150 -8.42 -22.09 -25.81
CA ASP A 150 -9.44 -21.04 -25.62
C ASP A 150 -8.79 -19.73 -25.13
N GLN A 151 -9.24 -18.59 -25.66
CA GLN A 151 -8.67 -17.27 -25.38
C GLN A 151 -8.74 -16.91 -23.89
N GLY A 152 -9.83 -17.26 -23.21
CA GLY A 152 -9.99 -17.02 -21.78
C GLY A 152 -8.99 -17.81 -20.96
N THR A 153 -8.81 -19.08 -21.30
CA THR A 153 -7.82 -19.96 -20.65
C THR A 153 -6.40 -19.43 -20.82
N MET A 154 -6.02 -19.01 -22.03
CA MET A 154 -4.71 -18.42 -22.30
C MET A 154 -4.47 -17.13 -21.50
N PHE A 155 -5.48 -16.26 -21.42
CA PHE A 155 -5.38 -15.04 -20.63
C PHE A 155 -5.04 -15.33 -19.16
N PHE A 156 -5.73 -16.29 -18.54
CA PHE A 156 -5.44 -16.67 -17.15
C PHE A 156 -4.06 -17.31 -17.01
N GLN A 157 -3.67 -18.21 -17.92
CA GLN A 157 -2.35 -18.85 -17.88
C GLN A 157 -1.22 -17.83 -17.98
N ILE A 158 -1.30 -16.90 -18.94
CA ILE A 158 -0.30 -15.83 -19.12
C ILE A 158 -0.27 -14.91 -17.90
N THR A 159 -1.44 -14.52 -17.40
CA THR A 159 -1.56 -13.64 -16.22
C THR A 159 -0.93 -14.28 -14.99
N LEU A 160 -1.27 -15.54 -14.70
CA LEU A 160 -0.73 -16.27 -13.55
C LEU A 160 0.78 -16.50 -13.70
N ASN A 161 1.27 -16.80 -14.90
CA ASN A 161 2.70 -16.95 -15.15
C ASN A 161 3.46 -15.64 -14.84
N ASN A 162 2.98 -14.50 -15.33
CA ASN A 162 3.58 -13.19 -15.07
C ASN A 162 3.55 -12.83 -13.58
N ILE A 163 2.44 -13.09 -12.88
CA ILE A 163 2.35 -12.89 -11.43
C ILE A 163 3.38 -13.75 -10.70
N MET A 164 3.52 -15.02 -11.10
CA MET A 164 4.48 -15.93 -10.46
C MET A 164 5.93 -15.48 -10.70
N ILE A 165 6.27 -15.05 -11.91
CA ILE A 165 7.59 -14.50 -12.24
C ILE A 165 7.87 -13.25 -11.41
N ALA A 166 6.92 -12.31 -11.34
CA ALA A 166 7.05 -11.10 -10.54
C ALA A 166 7.26 -11.42 -9.06
N PHE A 167 6.47 -12.35 -8.51
CA PHE A 167 6.56 -12.75 -7.11
C PHE A 167 7.89 -13.43 -6.78
N ARG A 168 8.37 -14.34 -7.64
CA ARG A 168 9.69 -14.96 -7.50
C ARG A 168 10.81 -13.91 -7.57
N THR A 169 10.74 -13.01 -8.54
CA THR A 169 11.72 -11.93 -8.74
C THR A 169 11.81 -11.01 -7.53
N PHE A 170 10.67 -10.72 -6.89
CA PHE A 170 10.60 -10.00 -5.62
C PHE A 170 11.23 -10.78 -4.46
N ILE A 171 10.86 -12.06 -4.26
CA ILE A 171 11.42 -12.91 -3.20
C ILE A 171 12.94 -13.04 -3.33
N PHE A 172 13.44 -13.28 -4.54
CA PHE A 172 14.87 -13.40 -4.81
C PHE A 172 15.64 -12.08 -4.61
N GLY A 173 14.92 -10.96 -4.49
CA GLY A 173 15.49 -9.69 -4.05
C GLY A 173 16.05 -9.72 -2.63
N LEU A 174 15.58 -10.64 -1.77
CA LEU A 174 16.11 -10.86 -0.43
C LEU A 174 17.59 -11.28 -0.43
N LEU A 175 18.09 -11.82 -1.54
CA LEU A 175 19.49 -12.19 -1.74
C LEU A 175 20.33 -10.98 -2.17
N ALA A 176 20.25 -9.88 -1.42
CA ALA A 176 20.92 -8.61 -1.73
C ALA A 176 20.71 -8.14 -3.19
N SER A 177 19.49 -8.32 -3.72
CA SER A 177 19.10 -8.04 -5.11
C SER A 177 19.81 -8.83 -6.21
N PHE A 178 20.81 -9.66 -5.89
CA PHE A 178 21.48 -10.51 -6.88
C PHE A 178 20.49 -11.46 -7.56
N GLY A 179 19.59 -12.07 -6.78
CA GLY A 179 18.57 -12.96 -7.31
C GLY A 179 17.57 -12.24 -8.22
N THR A 180 17.22 -10.98 -7.95
CA THR A 180 16.41 -10.15 -8.85
C THR A 180 17.11 -9.91 -10.18
N VAL A 181 18.40 -9.56 -10.16
CA VAL A 181 19.18 -9.34 -11.39
C VAL A 181 19.28 -10.62 -12.21
N ALA A 182 19.56 -11.76 -11.58
CA ALA A 182 19.60 -13.06 -12.26
C ALA A 182 18.25 -13.43 -12.89
N MET A 183 17.13 -13.18 -12.19
CA MET A 183 15.79 -13.40 -12.73
C MET A 183 15.48 -12.47 -13.92
N LEU A 184 15.83 -11.18 -13.84
CA LEU A 184 15.66 -10.24 -14.95
C LEU A 184 16.49 -10.63 -16.16
N PHE A 185 17.72 -11.11 -15.93
CA PHE A 185 18.58 -11.59 -17.00
C PHE A 185 18.01 -12.84 -17.68
N TYR A 186 17.64 -13.85 -16.88
CA TYR A 186 17.07 -15.10 -17.41
C TYR A 186 15.76 -14.90 -18.16
N ASN A 187 14.90 -13.97 -17.72
CA ASN A 187 13.65 -13.67 -18.43
C ASN A 187 13.87 -12.75 -19.65
N GLY A 188 14.99 -12.05 -19.71
CA GLY A 188 15.32 -11.12 -20.80
C GLY A 188 16.05 -11.78 -21.97
N VAL A 189 16.85 -12.82 -21.71
CA VAL A 189 17.47 -13.70 -22.73
C VAL A 189 16.40 -14.55 -23.40
#